data_AF-A0A257JNZ6-F1
#
_entry.id   AF-A0A257JNZ6-F1
#
_cell.length_a   1.000
_cell.length_b   1.000
_cell.length_c   1.000
_cell.angle_alpha   90.00
_cell.angle_beta   90.00
_cell.angle_gamma   90.00
#
_symmetry.space_group_name_H-M   'P 1'
#
loop_
_entity.id
_entity.type
_entity.pdbx_description
1 polymer ?
#
loop_
_entity_poly.entity_id
_entity_poly.type
_entity_poly.pdbx_seq_one_letter_code
_entity_poly.pdbx_strand_id
1 'polypeptide(L)'
;MQTLAFDLFCRVVDNFGDVGVAWRLADALGERGHRVRLWIDDASALAWMAPDGVPGVQVLPWASAEGATEIGDVVIETFGCELPAAFVACMARRSVAPVWINLEYLSAEPYVERCHGLPSPQSSGPGAGLRKWFFYPGFTAATGGLLQGGPMLAADEARAWVDAHGWGTQPGERAVLLFAYP
;
A
#
# COMPACT_ATOMS: atom_id res chain seq x y z
N MET A 1 -5.86 -15.17 -14.37
CA MET A 1 -4.60 -14.84 -13.66
C MET A 1 -4.49 -15.78 -12.47
N GLN A 2 -3.29 -16.21 -12.08
CA GLN A 2 -3.12 -17.02 -10.87
C GLN A 2 -3.33 -16.12 -9.63
N THR A 3 -4.07 -16.61 -8.63
CA THR A 3 -4.20 -15.92 -7.34
C THR A 3 -2.89 -16.03 -6.57
N LEU A 4 -2.28 -14.87 -6.27
CA LEU A 4 -1.09 -14.74 -5.43
C LEU A 4 -1.49 -14.34 -4.01
N ALA A 5 -0.65 -14.72 -3.04
CA ALA A 5 -0.71 -14.22 -1.66
C ALA A 5 0.28 -13.06 -1.46
N PHE A 6 -0.18 -11.98 -0.84
CA PHE A 6 0.60 -10.79 -0.53
C PHE A 6 0.68 -10.60 0.99
N ASP A 7 1.88 -10.35 1.50
CA ASP A 7 2.08 -9.74 2.81
C ASP A 7 2.47 -8.29 2.64
N LEU A 8 1.58 -7.38 3.03
CA LEU A 8 1.78 -5.94 2.95
C LEU A 8 2.00 -5.41 4.37
N PHE A 9 3.14 -4.79 4.61
CA PHE A 9 3.52 -4.26 5.92
C PHE A 9 3.42 -2.75 5.91
N CYS A 10 2.67 -2.20 6.87
CA CYS A 10 2.48 -0.77 7.07
C CYS A 10 2.80 -0.39 8.52
N ARG A 11 3.69 0.57 8.69
CA ARG A 11 3.91 1.23 9.98
C ARG A 11 3.38 2.65 9.88
N VAL A 12 2.43 3.01 10.72
CA VAL A 12 1.75 4.31 10.64
C VAL A 12 2.61 5.38 11.30
N VAL A 13 3.24 6.21 10.49
CA VAL A 13 4.10 7.33 10.95
C VAL A 13 3.54 8.67 10.46
N ASP A 14 3.13 8.77 9.20
CA ASP A 14 2.52 9.97 8.63
C ASP A 14 0.99 9.90 8.70
N ASN A 15 0.44 10.26 9.87
CA ASN A 15 -0.99 10.45 10.11
C ASN A 15 -1.86 9.36 9.47
N PHE A 16 -2.62 9.72 8.43
CA PHE A 16 -3.48 8.81 7.66
C PHE A 16 -2.91 8.49 6.27
N GLY A 17 -1.76 9.06 5.90
CA GLY A 17 -1.11 8.88 4.60
C GLY A 17 -0.66 7.44 4.41
N ASP A 18 0.12 6.91 5.36
CA ASP A 18 0.71 5.57 5.26
C ASP A 18 -0.38 4.49 5.20
N VAL A 19 -1.28 4.50 6.18
CA VAL A 19 -2.41 3.57 6.25
C VAL A 19 -3.36 3.72 5.05
N GLY A 20 -3.58 4.95 4.56
CA GLY A 20 -4.42 5.21 3.40
C GLY A 20 -3.84 4.64 2.11
N VAL A 21 -2.53 4.79 1.89
CA VAL A 21 -1.84 4.22 0.73
C VAL A 21 -1.78 2.70 0.84
N ALA A 22 -1.41 2.15 2.00
CA ALA A 22 -1.36 0.72 2.23
C ALA A 22 -2.73 0.06 2.02
N TRP A 23 -3.79 0.66 2.56
CA TRP A 23 -5.15 0.18 2.37
C TRP A 23 -5.58 0.21 0.91
N ARG A 24 -5.36 1.33 0.21
CA ARG A 24 -5.73 1.45 -1.21
C ARG A 24 -5.02 0.42 -2.09
N LEU A 25 -3.76 0.10 -1.77
CA LEU A 25 -3.03 -0.97 -2.46
C LEU A 25 -3.62 -2.35 -2.12
N ALA A 26 -3.91 -2.62 -0.84
CA ALA A 26 -4.50 -3.88 -0.40
C ALA A 26 -5.86 -4.13 -1.07
N ASP A 27 -6.73 -3.12 -1.06
CA ASP A 27 -8.04 -3.10 -1.71
C ASP A 27 -7.91 -3.42 -3.21
N ALA A 28 -7.09 -2.66 -3.93
CA ALA A 28 -6.86 -2.86 -5.36
C ALA A 28 -6.31 -4.26 -5.72
N LEU A 29 -5.53 -4.88 -4.84
CA LEU A 29 -5.06 -6.26 -5.00
C LEU A 29 -6.17 -7.28 -4.72
N GLY A 30 -6.97 -7.05 -3.68
CA GLY A 30 -8.15 -7.85 -3.33
C GLY A 30 -9.19 -7.87 -4.45
N GLU A 31 -9.51 -6.70 -5.02
CA GLU A 31 -10.41 -6.55 -6.18
C GLU A 31 -9.93 -7.34 -7.41
N ARG A 32 -8.61 -7.51 -7.57
CA ARG A 32 -8.00 -8.31 -8.65
C ARG A 32 -7.98 -9.82 -8.34
N GLY A 33 -8.57 -10.24 -7.22
CA GLY A 33 -8.69 -11.65 -6.82
C GLY A 33 -7.44 -12.21 -6.14
N HIS A 34 -6.56 -11.35 -5.60
CA HIS A 34 -5.43 -11.75 -4.79
C HIS A 34 -5.80 -11.87 -3.31
N ARG A 35 -4.98 -12.60 -2.55
CA ARG A 35 -5.11 -12.65 -1.08
C ARG A 35 -4.09 -11.69 -0.49
N VAL A 36 -4.51 -10.83 0.40
CA VAL A 36 -3.65 -9.83 1.03
C VAL A 36 -3.74 -9.95 2.54
N ARG A 37 -2.60 -10.02 3.21
CA ARG A 37 -2.47 -9.81 4.65
C ARG A 37 -1.81 -8.44 4.85
N LEU A 38 -2.58 -7.48 5.34
CA LEU A 38 -2.10 -6.17 5.74
C LEU A 38 -1.67 -6.24 7.21
N TRP A 39 -0.37 -6.29 7.46
CA TRP A 39 0.24 -6.23 8.77
C TRP A 39 0.44 -4.77 9.15
N ILE A 40 -0.26 -4.31 10.18
CA ILE A 40 -0.28 -2.89 10.55
C ILE A 40 -0.16 -2.69 12.07
N ASP A 41 0.63 -1.71 12.48
CA ASP A 41 0.86 -1.40 13.90
C ASP A 41 -0.29 -0.62 14.54
N ASP A 42 -0.94 0.27 13.77
CA ASP A 42 -2.17 0.95 14.16
C ASP A 42 -3.24 0.88 13.05
N ALA A 43 -4.26 0.06 13.25
CA ALA A 43 -5.39 -0.09 12.34
C ALA A 43 -6.58 0.85 12.66
N SER A 44 -6.48 1.72 13.66
CA SER A 44 -7.62 2.50 14.17
C SER A 44 -8.30 3.35 13.10
N ALA A 45 -7.53 3.90 12.17
CA ALA A 45 -8.07 4.69 11.06
C ALA A 45 -8.96 3.88 10.10
N LEU A 46 -8.70 2.58 9.94
CA LEU A 46 -9.47 1.72 9.05
C LEU A 46 -10.92 1.55 9.50
N ALA A 47 -11.21 1.69 10.80
CA ALA A 47 -12.56 1.59 11.34
C ALA A 47 -13.54 2.60 10.72
N TRP A 48 -13.04 3.75 10.26
CA TRP A 48 -13.85 4.77 9.59
C TRP A 48 -13.48 4.95 8.12
N MET A 49 -12.24 4.68 7.71
CA MET A 49 -11.82 4.76 6.29
C MET A 49 -12.38 3.63 5.45
N ALA A 50 -12.51 2.44 6.03
CA ALA A 50 -12.90 1.23 5.33
C ALA A 50 -13.70 0.27 6.25
N PRO A 51 -14.85 0.73 6.79
CA PRO A 51 -15.61 0.00 7.81
C PRO A 51 -16.05 -1.40 7.34
N ASP A 52 -16.29 -1.56 6.04
CA ASP A 52 -16.78 -2.82 5.47
C ASP A 52 -15.65 -3.77 5.03
N GLY A 53 -14.40 -3.30 5.03
CA GLY A 53 -13.26 -4.06 4.50
C GLY A 53 -13.41 -4.40 3.01
N VAL A 54 -12.60 -5.36 2.53
CA VAL A 54 -12.58 -5.80 1.13
C VAL A 54 -12.38 -7.32 1.08
N PRO A 55 -13.13 -8.06 0.24
CA PRO A 55 -12.91 -9.49 0.05
C PRO A 55 -11.45 -9.80 -0.34
N GLY A 56 -10.86 -10.81 0.31
CA GLY A 56 -9.49 -11.22 0.07
C GLY A 56 -8.43 -10.41 0.82
N VAL A 57 -8.81 -9.33 1.51
CA VAL A 57 -7.90 -8.54 2.37
C VAL A 57 -8.16 -8.88 3.84
N GLN A 58 -7.11 -9.25 4.56
CA GLN A 58 -7.10 -9.49 5.99
C GLN A 58 -6.22 -8.45 6.68
N VAL A 59 -6.76 -7.72 7.64
CA VAL A 59 -5.98 -6.81 8.50
C VAL A 59 -5.50 -7.57 9.73
N LEU A 60 -4.19 -7.55 9.96
CA LEU A 60 -3.53 -8.29 11.03
C LEU A 60 -2.66 -7.34 11.88
N PRO A 61 -2.60 -7.53 13.21
CA PRO A 61 -1.70 -6.77 14.05
C PRO A 61 -0.25 -7.02 13.65
N TRP A 62 0.54 -5.95 13.51
CA TRP A 62 1.97 -6.04 13.19
C TRP A 62 2.72 -6.98 14.15
N ALA A 63 2.43 -6.90 15.45
CA ALA A 63 3.08 -7.72 16.47
C ALA A 63 2.93 -9.24 16.23
N SER A 64 1.87 -9.67 15.53
CA SER A 64 1.65 -11.07 15.19
C SER A 64 2.57 -11.57 14.07
N ALA A 65 3.21 -10.68 13.29
CA ALA A 65 4.11 -11.07 12.21
C ALA A 65 5.39 -11.76 12.71
N GLU A 66 5.83 -11.53 13.96
CA GLU A 66 6.98 -12.23 14.54
C GLU A 66 6.78 -13.75 14.63
N GLY A 67 5.53 -14.18 14.83
CA GLY A 67 5.16 -15.59 14.91
C GLY A 67 4.62 -16.17 13.60
N ALA A 68 4.56 -15.38 12.52
CA ALA A 68 4.00 -15.83 11.26
C ALA A 68 4.95 -16.84 10.58
N THR A 69 4.40 -18.00 10.22
CA THR A 69 5.15 -19.08 9.56
C THR A 69 4.82 -19.21 8.07
N GLU A 70 3.63 -18.74 7.68
CA GLU A 70 3.21 -18.68 6.29
C GLU A 70 3.62 -17.34 5.68
N ILE A 71 4.37 -17.38 4.58
CA ILE A 71 4.82 -16.19 3.86
C ILE A 71 4.19 -16.21 2.47
N GLY A 72 3.62 -15.08 2.06
CA GLY A 72 3.00 -14.85 0.77
C GLY A 72 4.00 -14.89 -0.38
N ASP A 73 3.52 -15.00 -1.61
CA ASP A 73 4.33 -15.00 -2.82
C ASP A 73 5.04 -13.67 -3.05
N VAL A 74 4.43 -12.58 -2.57
CA VAL A 74 4.97 -11.23 -2.62
C VAL A 74 4.93 -10.62 -1.21
N VAL A 75 6.03 -10.00 -0.79
CA VAL A 75 6.14 -9.26 0.47
C VAL A 75 6.45 -7.81 0.14
N ILE A 76 5.60 -6.89 0.56
CA ILE A 76 5.72 -5.46 0.33
C ILE A 76 5.95 -4.78 1.67
N GLU A 77 7.10 -4.13 1.80
CA GLU A 77 7.44 -3.25 2.91
C GLU A 77 7.16 -1.81 2.47
N THR A 78 6.21 -1.12 3.11
CA THR A 78 5.92 0.27 2.76
C THR A 78 6.84 1.23 3.52
N PHE A 79 7.39 2.20 2.80
CA PHE A 79 8.09 3.37 3.35
C PHE A 79 9.29 3.01 4.24
N GLY A 80 9.95 1.87 3.95
CA GLY A 80 11.09 1.42 4.72
C GLY A 80 10.75 1.04 6.16
N CYS A 81 9.53 0.55 6.43
CA CYS A 81 9.06 0.25 7.78
C CYS A 81 9.80 -0.89 8.51
N GLU A 82 10.77 -1.54 7.87
CA GLU A 82 11.60 -2.64 8.37
C GLU A 82 10.80 -3.85 8.90
N LEU A 83 10.85 -4.96 8.17
CA LEU A 83 10.14 -6.18 8.56
C LEU A 83 10.73 -6.83 9.82
N PRO A 84 9.94 -7.52 10.65
CA PRO A 84 10.47 -8.30 11.77
C PRO A 84 11.50 -9.34 11.32
N ALA A 85 12.64 -9.42 12.01
CA ALA A 85 13.74 -10.30 11.62
C ALA A 85 13.33 -11.79 11.52
N ALA A 86 12.43 -12.24 12.38
CA ALA A 86 11.87 -13.60 12.34
C ALA A 86 11.09 -13.86 11.04
N PHE A 87 10.29 -12.90 10.60
CA PHE A 87 9.54 -12.97 9.35
C PHE A 87 10.49 -13.05 8.14
N VAL A 88 11.52 -12.19 8.11
CA VAL A 88 12.55 -12.20 7.05
C VAL A 88 13.31 -13.53 7.01
N ALA A 89 13.64 -14.10 8.18
CA ALA A 89 14.27 -15.41 8.25
C ALA A 89 13.36 -16.53 7.69
N CYS A 90 12.04 -16.43 7.90
CA CYS A 90 11.07 -17.34 7.29
C CYS A 90 10.99 -17.16 5.77
N MET A 91 11.05 -15.92 5.25
CA MET A 91 11.13 -15.65 3.81
C MET A 91 12.33 -16.37 3.17
N ALA A 92 13.51 -16.26 3.79
CA ALA A 92 14.76 -16.85 3.28
C ALA A 92 14.78 -18.39 3.32
N ARG A 93 13.98 -19.02 4.18
CA ARG A 93 13.89 -20.49 4.30
C ARG A 93 12.92 -21.14 3.33
N ARG A 94 12.13 -20.36 2.58
CA ARG A 94 11.22 -20.93 1.57
C ARG A 94 12.00 -21.61 0.45
N SER A 95 11.42 -22.68 -0.07
CA SER A 95 11.91 -23.33 -1.29
C SER A 95 11.89 -22.40 -2.50
N VAL A 96 10.89 -21.53 -2.56
CA VAL A 96 10.79 -20.43 -3.53
C VAL A 96 10.73 -19.12 -2.74
N ALA A 97 11.78 -18.32 -2.86
CA ALA A 97 11.84 -17.02 -2.20
C ALA A 97 10.70 -16.11 -2.70
N PRO A 98 10.04 -15.35 -1.80
CA PRO A 98 9.04 -14.39 -2.21
C PRO A 98 9.68 -13.22 -2.98
N VAL A 99 8.87 -12.54 -3.80
CA VAL A 99 9.27 -11.23 -4.32
C VAL A 99 9.19 -10.22 -3.18
N TRP A 100 10.33 -9.66 -2.77
CA TRP A 100 10.39 -8.65 -1.72
C TRP A 100 10.52 -7.25 -2.33
N ILE A 101 9.56 -6.38 -2.05
CA ILE A 101 9.47 -5.02 -2.59
C ILE A 101 9.58 -4.00 -1.44
N ASN A 102 10.39 -2.97 -1.63
CA ASN A 102 10.30 -1.71 -0.88
C ASN A 102 9.38 -0.77 -1.66
N LEU A 103 8.19 -0.47 -1.15
CA LEU A 103 7.33 0.56 -1.72
C LEU A 103 7.73 1.91 -1.13
N GLU A 104 8.28 2.80 -1.94
CA GLU A 104 8.74 4.11 -1.52
C GLU A 104 7.62 5.16 -1.58
N TYR A 105 7.85 6.31 -0.96
CA TYR A 105 6.95 7.46 -1.14
C TYR A 105 6.92 7.93 -2.59
N LEU A 106 5.76 8.47 -3.00
CA LEU A 106 5.60 9.11 -4.28
C LEU A 106 6.52 10.34 -4.38
N SER A 107 7.30 10.43 -5.46
CA SER A 107 8.05 11.65 -5.77
C SER A 107 8.04 11.94 -7.27
N ALA A 108 8.11 13.24 -7.59
CA ALA A 108 8.31 13.74 -8.95
C ALA A 108 9.78 14.07 -9.24
N GLU A 109 10.68 13.84 -8.29
CA GLU A 109 12.09 14.17 -8.44
C GLU A 109 12.78 13.24 -9.45
N PRO A 110 13.69 13.74 -10.30
CA PRO A 110 14.26 12.93 -11.38
C PRO A 110 15.03 11.67 -10.95
N TYR A 111 15.39 11.54 -9.67
CA TYR A 111 16.10 10.34 -9.20
C TYR A 111 15.20 9.11 -9.16
N VAL A 112 13.88 9.26 -9.00
CA VAL A 112 12.99 8.09 -8.81
C VAL A 112 12.99 7.17 -10.03
N GLU A 113 13.13 7.71 -11.24
CA GLU A 113 13.23 6.92 -12.47
C GLU A 113 14.49 6.04 -12.49
N ARG A 114 15.60 6.52 -11.92
CA ARG A 114 16.86 5.77 -11.88
C ARG A 114 16.89 4.75 -10.76
N CYS A 115 16.06 4.95 -9.73
CA CYS A 115 16.00 4.09 -8.56
C CYS A 115 14.88 3.04 -8.63
N HIS A 116 13.82 3.30 -9.40
CA HIS A 116 12.74 2.35 -9.62
C HIS A 116 13.26 1.06 -10.27
N GLY A 117 12.87 -0.08 -9.71
CA GLY A 117 13.27 -1.41 -10.18
C GLY A 117 14.70 -1.80 -9.82
N LEU A 118 15.44 -1.00 -9.04
CA LEU A 118 16.78 -1.38 -8.61
C LEU A 118 16.72 -2.52 -7.58
N PRO A 119 17.57 -3.56 -7.73
CA PRO A 119 17.70 -4.61 -6.75
C PRO A 119 18.65 -4.21 -5.60
N SER A 120 18.35 -4.69 -4.41
CA SER A 120 19.18 -4.64 -3.22
C SER A 120 19.39 -6.07 -2.69
N PRO A 121 20.45 -6.76 -3.14
CA PRO A 121 20.81 -8.09 -2.65
C PRO A 121 21.12 -8.05 -1.15
N GLN A 122 20.50 -8.95 -0.39
CA GLN A 122 20.75 -9.09 1.04
C GLN A 122 21.89 -10.09 1.25
N SER A 123 23.08 -9.59 1.57
CA SER A 123 24.31 -10.40 1.68
C SER A 123 24.54 -11.00 3.06
N SER A 124 23.85 -10.50 4.09
CA SER A 124 23.99 -10.94 5.48
C SER A 124 22.67 -10.78 6.24
N GLY A 125 22.66 -11.23 7.50
CA GLY A 125 21.49 -11.12 8.37
C GLY A 125 20.37 -12.11 8.03
N PRO A 126 19.16 -11.90 8.57
CA PRO A 126 18.05 -12.84 8.44
C PRO A 126 17.59 -13.03 6.99
N GLY A 127 17.81 -12.04 6.12
CA GLY A 127 17.45 -12.07 4.72
C GLY A 127 18.54 -12.55 3.78
N ALA A 128 19.66 -13.08 4.28
CA ALA A 128 20.79 -13.49 3.45
C ALA A 128 20.34 -14.39 2.28
N GLY A 129 20.69 -14.01 1.05
CA GLY A 129 20.30 -14.70 -0.18
C GLY A 129 19.01 -14.17 -0.83
N LEU A 130 18.25 -13.33 -0.15
CA LEU A 130 17.09 -12.63 -0.72
C LEU A 130 17.53 -11.41 -1.54
N ARG A 131 16.59 -10.91 -2.34
CA ARG A 131 16.71 -9.66 -3.09
C ARG A 131 15.49 -8.80 -2.84
N LYS A 132 15.71 -7.62 -2.28
CA LYS A 132 14.69 -6.57 -2.15
C LYS A 132 14.70 -5.71 -3.42
N TRP A 133 13.54 -5.29 -3.90
CA TRP A 133 13.42 -4.43 -5.09
C TRP A 133 12.84 -3.08 -4.69
N PHE A 134 13.48 -1.99 -5.09
CA PHE A 134 12.94 -0.66 -4.85
C PHE A 134 11.84 -0.34 -5.85
N PHE A 135 10.66 0.01 -5.35
CA PHE A 135 9.53 0.44 -6.15
C PHE A 135 9.19 1.88 -5.80
N TYR A 136 9.62 2.80 -6.66
CA TYR A 136 9.27 4.22 -6.56
C TYR A 136 8.04 4.55 -7.40
N PRO A 137 6.90 4.95 -6.80
CA PRO A 137 5.79 5.57 -7.51
C PRO A 137 6.22 6.90 -8.14
N GLY A 138 5.59 7.26 -9.25
CA GLY A 138 5.92 8.51 -9.96
C GLY A 138 5.00 8.80 -11.14
N PHE A 139 5.29 9.90 -11.82
CA PHE A 139 4.42 10.50 -12.83
C PHE A 139 4.82 10.16 -14.28
N THR A 140 5.86 9.34 -14.48
CA THR A 140 6.37 8.99 -15.82
C THR A 140 6.34 7.49 -16.03
N ALA A 141 6.42 7.07 -17.30
CA ALA A 141 6.45 5.65 -17.67
C ALA A 141 7.70 4.90 -17.17
N ALA A 142 8.74 5.61 -16.70
CA ALA A 142 9.95 5.01 -16.13
C ALA A 142 9.85 4.78 -14.60
N THR A 143 8.71 5.12 -14.00
CA THR A 143 8.44 4.93 -12.56
C THR A 143 7.38 3.86 -12.34
N GLY A 144 7.10 3.54 -11.08
CA GLY A 144 6.07 2.59 -10.68
C GLY A 144 4.64 3.06 -10.91
N GLY A 145 4.45 4.25 -11.49
CA GLY A 145 3.14 4.84 -11.74
C GLY A 145 2.43 5.30 -10.48
N LEU A 146 1.10 5.42 -10.57
CA LEU A 146 0.24 5.92 -9.50
C LEU A 146 -0.81 4.86 -9.14
N LEU A 147 -1.14 4.77 -7.85
CA LEU A 147 -2.28 3.99 -7.40
C LEU A 147 -3.57 4.67 -7.85
N GLN A 148 -4.22 4.08 -8.85
CA GLN A 148 -5.57 4.43 -9.26
C GLN A 148 -6.53 3.39 -8.66
N GLY A 149 -7.53 3.88 -7.93
CA GLY A 149 -8.64 3.04 -7.46
C GLY A 149 -9.63 2.71 -8.57
N GLY A 150 -10.84 2.30 -8.17
CA GLY A 150 -11.97 2.06 -9.07
C GLY A 150 -12.34 3.26 -9.97
N PRO A 151 -13.36 3.11 -10.83
CA PRO A 151 -13.69 4.08 -11.85
C PRO A 151 -13.91 5.47 -11.25
N MET A 152 -13.27 6.47 -11.86
CA MET A 152 -13.49 7.87 -11.48
C MET A 152 -14.96 8.22 -11.75
N LEU A 153 -15.66 8.70 -10.72
CA LEU A 153 -17.03 9.17 -10.86
C LEU A 153 -17.12 10.21 -11.97
N ALA A 154 -18.19 10.15 -12.77
CA ALA A 154 -18.46 11.21 -13.71
C ALA A 154 -18.71 12.52 -12.96
N ALA A 155 -18.38 13.66 -13.55
CA ALA A 155 -18.53 14.96 -12.90
C ALA A 155 -19.97 15.22 -12.43
N ASP A 156 -20.96 14.76 -13.19
CA ASP A 156 -22.38 14.89 -12.86
C ASP A 156 -22.78 14.01 -11.66
N GLU A 157 -22.25 12.79 -11.56
CA GLU A 157 -22.47 11.90 -10.42
C GLU A 157 -21.86 12.47 -9.14
N ALA A 158 -20.63 12.98 -9.23
CA ALA A 158 -19.98 13.66 -8.12
C ALA A 158 -20.78 14.90 -7.69
N ARG A 159 -21.31 15.69 -8.65
CA ARG A 159 -22.12 16.87 -8.35
C ARG A 159 -23.42 16.49 -7.65
N ALA A 160 -24.15 15.49 -8.17
CA ALA A 160 -25.39 15.02 -7.56
C ALA A 160 -25.17 14.52 -6.13
N TRP A 161 -24.05 13.84 -5.87
CA TRP A 161 -23.67 13.43 -4.51
C TRP A 161 -23.43 14.63 -3.58
N VAL A 162 -22.69 15.64 -4.04
CA VAL A 162 -22.46 16.89 -3.28
C VAL A 162 -23.77 17.61 -2.96
N ASP A 163 -24.67 17.72 -3.94
CA ASP A 163 -25.98 18.37 -3.76
C ASP A 163 -26.87 17.59 -2.78
N ALA A 164 -26.84 16.25 -2.83
CA ALA A 164 -27.57 15.40 -1.89
C ALA A 164 -27.12 15.56 -0.42
N HIS A 165 -25.89 16.01 -0.19
CA HIS A 165 -25.36 16.31 1.14
C HIS A 165 -25.60 17.77 1.56
N GLY A 166 -26.29 18.57 0.74
CA GLY A 166 -26.57 19.98 1.01
C GLY A 166 -25.36 20.89 0.84
N TRP A 167 -24.34 20.44 0.10
CA TRP A 167 -23.11 21.20 -0.17
C TRP A 167 -23.07 21.81 -1.58
N GLY A 168 -24.21 21.84 -2.26
CA GLY A 168 -24.36 22.45 -3.58
C GLY A 168 -24.04 23.94 -3.57
N THR A 169 -23.50 24.44 -4.69
CA THR A 169 -23.12 25.85 -4.86
C THR A 169 -24.19 26.66 -5.55
N GLN A 170 -24.40 27.92 -5.14
CA GLN A 170 -25.25 28.87 -5.87
C GLN A 170 -24.54 29.43 -7.11
N PRO A 171 -25.30 30.01 -8.08
CA PRO A 171 -24.69 30.70 -9.21
C PRO A 171 -23.71 31.79 -8.76
N GLY A 172 -22.47 31.69 -9.21
CA GLY A 172 -21.39 32.63 -8.87
C GLY A 172 -20.58 32.27 -7.61
N GLU A 173 -20.95 31.23 -6.87
CA GLU A 173 -20.18 30.74 -5.73
C GLU A 173 -19.04 29.81 -6.18
N ARG A 174 -17.92 29.86 -5.45
CA ARG A 174 -16.79 28.95 -5.62
C ARG A 174 -16.72 27.99 -4.44
N ALA A 175 -16.89 26.69 -4.71
CA ALA A 175 -16.58 25.66 -3.72
C ALA A 175 -15.06 25.44 -3.62
N VAL A 176 -14.58 25.20 -2.39
CA VAL A 176 -13.20 24.83 -2.10
C VAL A 176 -13.23 23.68 -1.10
N LEU A 177 -12.56 22.57 -1.43
CA LEU A 177 -12.26 21.51 -0.47
C LEU A 177 -10.96 21.88 0.25
N LEU A 178 -11.02 22.05 1.56
CA LEU A 178 -9.84 22.28 2.39
C LEU A 178 -9.47 20.97 3.13
N PHE A 179 -8.36 20.39 2.73
CA PHE A 179 -7.72 19.27 3.43
C PHE A 179 -6.23 19.59 3.55
N ALA A 180 -5.82 19.97 4.76
CA ALA A 180 -4.48 20.45 5.06
C ALA A 180 -4.11 20.11 6.51
N TYR A 181 -2.81 20.14 6.79
CA TYR A 181 -2.33 20.14 8.16
C TYR A 181 -2.60 21.50 8.83
N PRO A 182 -2.62 21.57 10.19
CA PRO A 182 -2.71 22.82 10.93
C PRO A 182 -1.63 23.85 10.57
#